data_AF-A0A3B0Z791-F1
#
_entry.id   AF-A0A3B0Z791-F1
#
_cell.length_a   1.000
_cell.length_b   1.000
_cell.length_c   1.000
_cell.angle_alpha   90.00
_cell.angle_beta   90.00
_cell.angle_gamma   90.00
#
_symmetry.space_group_name_H-M   'P 1'
#
loop_
_entity.id
_entity.type
_entity.pdbx_description
1 polymer ?
#
loop_
_entity_poly.entity_id
_entity_poly.type
_entity_poly.pdbx_seq_one_letter_code
_entity_poly.pdbx_strand_id
1 'polypeptide(L)'
;MRRQFRYNGYTVSHGVVHIVLFKQQRTFGLVMSSLLAVVGIWLFPGQSNFSILFFLLAGILLLITLGAPRLLSYPARLWGTLGQNLEIMNNYLVLGLLFFLLLTPIALIARRLGYDPLKLSQKAGKSYWHKRSQGWQPESFKDQF
;
A
#
# COMPACT_ATOMS: atom_id res chain seq x y z
N MET A 1 -26.11 25.93 13.76
CA MET A 1 -26.42 24.93 12.71
C MET A 1 -25.11 24.49 12.02
N ARG A 2 -24.54 23.33 12.38
CA ARG A 2 -23.33 22.77 11.73
C ARG A 2 -23.73 21.48 11.02
N ARG A 3 -23.67 21.47 9.69
CA ARG A 3 -23.94 20.28 8.87
C ARG A 3 -22.76 19.32 9.00
N GLN A 4 -22.98 18.17 9.62
CA GLN A 4 -22.01 17.07 9.66
C GLN A 4 -22.18 16.22 8.41
N PHE A 5 -21.18 16.23 7.52
CA PHE A 5 -21.11 15.29 6.41
C PHE A 5 -20.55 13.97 6.93
N ARG A 6 -21.40 12.93 6.87
CA ARG A 6 -21.18 11.61 7.44
C ARG A 6 -20.34 10.76 6.47
N TYR A 7 -19.02 10.75 6.64
CA TYR A 7 -18.13 9.77 6.01
C TYR A 7 -17.85 8.63 6.99
N ASN A 8 -18.40 7.46 6.68
CA ASN A 8 -17.99 6.11 7.08
C ASN A 8 -17.31 5.95 8.47
N GLY A 9 -18.10 5.61 9.51
CA GLY A 9 -17.73 4.74 10.64
C GLY A 9 -16.57 5.08 11.60
N TYR A 10 -15.64 5.97 11.27
CA TYR A 10 -14.50 6.29 12.11
C TYR A 10 -14.73 7.63 12.80
N THR A 11 -15.05 7.61 14.09
CA THR A 11 -15.03 8.79 14.96
C THR A 11 -13.57 9.19 15.21
N VAL A 12 -12.90 9.73 14.19
CA VAL A 12 -11.57 10.30 14.38
C VAL A 12 -11.74 11.55 15.24
N SER A 13 -11.38 11.43 16.52
CA SER A 13 -11.37 12.55 17.46
C SER A 13 -10.58 13.70 16.82
N HIS A 14 -11.15 14.91 16.79
CA HIS A 14 -10.57 16.06 16.08
C HIS A 14 -9.11 16.31 16.51
N GLY A 15 -8.75 15.99 17.77
CA GLY A 15 -7.36 16.06 18.26
C GLY A 15 -6.38 15.12 17.55
N VAL A 16 -6.81 13.91 17.18
CA VAL A 16 -5.95 12.92 16.50
C VAL A 16 -5.62 13.38 15.08
N VAL A 17 -6.57 13.97 14.36
CA VAL A 17 -6.33 14.53 13.02
C VAL A 17 -5.25 15.61 13.07
N HIS A 18 -5.34 16.52 14.03
CA HIS A 18 -4.32 17.56 14.20
C HIS A 18 -2.94 16.97 14.49
N ILE A 19 -2.84 16.00 15.42
CA ILE A 19 -1.58 15.34 15.77
C ILE A 19 -0.94 14.62 14.56
N VAL A 20 -1.74 13.90 13.76
CA VAL A 20 -1.26 13.20 12.56
C VAL A 20 -0.78 14.19 11.51
N LEU A 21 -1.51 15.29 11.27
CA LEU A 21 -1.11 16.32 10.31
C LEU A 21 0.18 17.03 10.73
N PHE A 22 0.34 17.34 12.03
CA PHE A 22 1.57 17.94 12.54
C PHE A 22 2.77 17.00 12.44
N LYS A 23 2.57 15.70 12.75
CA LYS A 23 3.62 14.69 12.61
C LYS A 23 4.02 14.50 11.14
N GLN A 24 3.06 14.47 10.23
CA GLN A 24 3.30 14.33 8.79
C GLN A 24 4.09 15.51 8.21
N GLN A 25 3.79 16.75 8.64
CA GLN A 25 4.52 17.95 8.22
C GLN A 25 6.00 17.92 8.61
N ARG A 26 6.29 17.51 9.85
CA ARG A 26 7.66 17.42 10.37
C ARG A 26 8.44 16.30 9.71
N THR A 27 7.84 15.11 9.55
CA THR A 27 8.50 13.99 8.86
C THR A 27 8.80 14.32 7.41
N PHE A 28 7.88 14.97 6.68
CA PHE A 28 8.13 15.41 5.30
C PHE A 28 9.29 16.41 5.20
N GLY A 29 9.28 17.45 6.04
CA GLY A 29 10.36 18.44 6.07
C GLY A 29 11.73 17.84 6.40
N LEU A 30 11.77 16.88 7.34
CA LEU A 30 13.00 16.14 7.68
C LEU A 30 13.50 15.26 6.53
N VAL A 31 12.61 14.50 5.89
CA VAL A 31 12.98 13.64 4.76
C VAL A 31 13.48 14.47 3.58
N MET A 32 12.80 15.57 3.23
CA MET A 32 13.22 16.44 2.13
C MET A 32 14.54 17.16 2.44
N SER A 33 14.72 17.68 3.65
CA SER A 33 15.98 18.31 4.06
C SER A 33 17.13 17.31 4.05
N SER A 34 16.90 16.07 4.51
CA SER A 34 17.89 14.99 4.45
C SER A 34 18.23 14.61 3.01
N LEU A 35 17.23 14.47 2.14
CA LEU A 35 17.43 14.15 0.73
C LEU A 35 18.27 15.22 0.03
N LEU A 36 17.95 16.49 0.24
CA LEU A 36 18.72 17.62 -0.30
C LEU A 36 20.14 17.66 0.25
N ALA A 37 20.35 17.35 1.53
CA ALA A 37 21.67 17.27 2.13
C ALA A 37 22.53 16.16 1.51
N VAL A 38 21.96 14.96 1.30
CA VAL A 38 22.64 13.84 0.63
C VAL A 38 23.00 14.20 -0.81
N VAL A 39 22.08 14.82 -1.56
CA VAL A 39 22.36 15.30 -2.92
C VAL A 39 23.46 16.35 -2.93
N GLY A 40 23.46 17.29 -1.96
CA GLY A 40 24.52 18.29 -1.81
C GLY A 40 25.89 17.68 -1.53
N ILE A 41 25.95 16.65 -0.67
CA ILE A 41 27.18 15.89 -0.39
C ILE A 41 27.64 15.13 -1.63
N TRP A 42 26.72 14.56 -2.41
CA TRP A 42 27.05 13.82 -3.63
C TRP A 42 27.55 14.73 -4.75
N LEU A 43 27.08 15.98 -4.82
CA LEU A 43 27.52 17.00 -5.79
C LEU A 43 28.81 17.73 -5.38
N PHE A 44 29.30 17.50 -4.16
CA PHE A 44 30.49 18.14 -3.60
C PHE A 44 31.80 17.92 -4.41
N PRO A 45 32.04 16.77 -5.06
CA PRO A 45 33.24 16.56 -5.85
C PRO A 45 33.30 17.39 -7.15
N GLY A 46 32.19 18.00 -7.58
CA GLY A 46 32.02 18.53 -8.94
C GLY A 46 32.44 19.98 -9.18
N GLN A 47 32.96 20.73 -8.19
CA GLN A 47 33.34 22.16 -8.32
C GLN A 47 32.40 22.99 -9.20
N SER A 48 31.10 22.82 -8.98
CA SER A 48 30.05 23.50 -9.72
C SER A 48 29.43 24.56 -8.82
N ASN A 49 29.33 25.81 -9.30
CA ASN A 49 28.63 26.90 -8.59
C ASN A 49 27.20 26.51 -8.16
N PHE A 50 26.63 25.48 -8.77
CA PHE A 50 25.34 24.91 -8.39
C PHE A 50 25.36 24.21 -7.01
N SER A 51 26.48 23.63 -6.56
CA SER A 51 26.54 22.97 -5.24
C SER A 51 26.27 23.94 -4.08
N ILE A 52 26.74 25.19 -4.19
CA ILE A 52 26.50 26.24 -3.18
C ILE A 52 25.02 26.64 -3.17
N LEU A 53 24.39 26.74 -4.35
CA LEU A 53 22.95 27.00 -4.48
C LEU A 53 22.12 25.89 -3.84
N PHE A 54 22.48 24.62 -4.04
CA PHE A 54 21.78 23.48 -3.41
C PHE A 54 21.95 23.47 -1.88
N PHE A 55 23.14 23.79 -1.36
CA PHE A 55 23.36 23.94 0.09
C PHE A 55 22.57 25.11 0.70
N LEU A 56 22.54 26.26 0.02
CA LEU A 56 21.72 27.41 0.42
C LEU A 56 20.23 27.05 0.42
N LEU A 57 19.76 26.37 -0.62
CA LEU A 57 18.37 25.93 -0.73
C LEU A 57 18.01 24.92 0.36
N ALA A 58 18.91 23.98 0.68
CA ALA A 58 18.77 23.03 1.78
C ALA A 58 18.71 23.75 3.14
N GLY A 59 19.60 24.73 3.37
CA GLY A 59 19.61 25.53 4.60
C GLY A 59 18.35 26.37 4.78
N ILE A 60 17.87 27.01 3.70
CA ILE A 60 16.61 27.76 3.69
C ILE A 60 15.44 26.82 3.98
N LEU A 61 15.39 25.65 3.33
CA LEU A 61 14.31 24.69 3.52
C LEU A 61 14.30 24.12 4.96
N LEU A 62 15.47 23.91 5.55
CA LEU A 62 15.63 23.48 6.93
C LEU A 62 15.17 24.57 7.91
N LEU A 63 15.57 25.83 7.67
CA LEU A 63 15.12 26.98 8.46
C LEU A 63 13.60 27.18 8.38
N ILE A 64 12.98 27.02 7.20
CA ILE A 64 11.53 27.09 7.03
C ILE A 64 10.84 25.91 7.75
N THR A 65 11.45 24.72 7.72
CA THR A 65 10.95 23.54 8.44
C THR A 65 10.93 23.76 9.95
N LEU A 66 11.94 24.44 10.51
CA LEU A 66 12.04 24.76 11.94
C LEU A 66 11.16 25.95 12.36
N GLY A 67 11.10 27.02 11.54
CA GLY A 67 10.46 28.29 11.91
C GLY A 67 8.98 28.39 11.56
N ALA A 68 8.52 27.74 10.47
CA ALA A 68 7.15 27.88 9.98
C ALA A 68 6.64 26.59 9.29
N PRO A 69 6.39 25.50 10.04
CA PRO A 69 5.91 24.23 9.47
C PRO A 69 4.52 24.35 8.81
N ARG A 70 3.79 25.45 9.07
CA ARG A 70 2.50 25.74 8.44
C ARG A 70 2.60 26.00 6.93
N LEU A 71 3.70 26.58 6.43
CA LEU A 71 3.88 26.75 4.98
C LEU A 71 4.12 25.41 4.27
N LEU A 72 4.77 24.45 4.95
CA LEU A 72 4.97 23.09 4.46
C LEU A 72 3.71 22.22 4.51
N SER A 73 2.62 22.70 5.12
CA SER A 73 1.37 21.93 5.24
C SER A 73 0.73 21.59 3.90
N TYR A 74 0.85 22.49 2.92
CA TYR A 74 0.28 22.29 1.57
C TYR A 74 1.05 21.24 0.75
N PRO A 75 2.39 21.35 0.58
CA PRO A 75 3.17 20.34 -0.14
C PRO A 75 3.21 19.00 0.60
N ALA A 76 3.28 18.96 1.93
CA ALA A 76 3.25 17.70 2.69
C ALA A 76 1.94 16.92 2.47
N ARG A 77 0.82 17.63 2.29
CA ARG A 77 -0.48 17.01 2.01
C ARG A 77 -0.53 16.44 0.59
N LEU A 78 -0.05 17.18 -0.41
CA LEU A 78 0.10 16.69 -1.79
C LEU A 78 0.99 15.45 -1.85
N TRP A 79 2.14 15.48 -1.15
CA TRP A 79 3.05 14.35 -1.05
C TRP A 79 2.38 13.12 -0.42
N GLY A 80 1.59 13.33 0.64
CA GLY A 80 0.81 12.26 1.26
C GLY A 80 -0.18 11.62 0.28
N THR A 81 -0.89 12.42 -0.51
CA THR A 81 -1.82 11.92 -1.53
C THR A 81 -1.10 11.16 -2.65
N LEU A 82 0.07 11.64 -3.09
CA LEU A 82 0.90 10.91 -4.05
C LEU A 82 1.38 9.57 -3.48
N GLY A 83 1.81 9.55 -2.22
CA GLY A 83 2.21 8.33 -1.52
C GLY A 83 1.09 7.30 -1.45
N GLN A 84 -0.13 7.73 -1.13
CA GLN A 84 -1.31 6.85 -1.11
C GLN A 84 -1.61 6.26 -2.48
N ASN A 85 -1.51 7.06 -3.55
CA ASN A 85 -1.73 6.57 -4.91
C ASN A 85 -0.66 5.56 -5.34
N LEU A 86 0.60 5.80 -4.96
CA LEU A 86 1.70 4.86 -5.19
C LEU A 86 1.52 3.56 -4.39
N GLU A 87 1.04 3.65 -3.16
CA GLU A 87 0.75 2.49 -2.32
C GLU A 87 -0.33 1.59 -2.93
N ILE A 88 -1.40 2.19 -3.45
CA ILE A 88 -2.46 1.47 -4.17
C ILE A 88 -1.87 0.76 -5.40
N MET A 89 -1.04 1.45 -6.19
CA MET A 89 -0.40 0.86 -7.35
C MET A 89 0.54 -0.29 -6.97
N ASN A 90 1.33 -0.12 -5.90
CA ASN A 90 2.21 -1.16 -5.37
C ASN A 90 1.41 -2.37 -4.90
N ASN A 91 0.26 -2.16 -4.26
CA ASN A 91 -0.58 -3.25 -3.78
C ASN A 91 -1.09 -4.12 -4.95
N TYR A 92 -1.56 -3.49 -6.04
CA TYR A 92 -1.94 -4.22 -7.25
C TYR A 92 -0.74 -4.92 -7.91
N LEU A 93 0.42 -4.28 -7.92
CA LEU A 93 1.63 -4.81 -8.52
C LEU A 93 2.14 -6.04 -7.75
N VAL A 94 2.20 -5.97 -6.42
CA VAL A 94 2.57 -7.09 -5.55
C VAL A 94 1.59 -8.25 -5.73
N LEU A 95 0.28 -7.99 -5.74
CA LEU A 95 -0.72 -9.04 -5.93
C LEU A 95 -0.59 -9.71 -7.30
N GLY A 96 -0.39 -8.92 -8.36
CA GLY A 96 -0.13 -9.42 -9.71
C GLY A 96 1.15 -10.26 -9.76
N LEU A 97 2.23 -9.77 -9.16
CA LEU A 97 3.50 -10.51 -9.10
C LEU A 97 3.35 -11.84 -8.38
N LEU A 98 2.67 -11.84 -7.23
CA LEU A 98 2.41 -13.04 -6.43
C LEU A 98 1.58 -14.05 -7.23
N PHE A 99 0.56 -13.58 -7.96
CA PHE A 99 -0.23 -14.44 -8.84
C PHE A 99 0.61 -15.06 -9.96
N PHE A 100 1.40 -14.26 -10.68
CA PHE A 100 2.16 -14.75 -11.84
C PHE A 100 3.42 -15.55 -11.47
N LEU A 101 4.10 -15.20 -10.37
CA LEU A 101 5.34 -15.87 -9.95
C LEU A 101 5.11 -17.06 -9.01
N LEU A 102 4.06 -17.05 -8.20
CA LEU A 102 3.79 -18.15 -7.26
C LEU A 102 2.58 -18.97 -7.71
N LEU A 103 1.39 -18.37 -7.76
CA LEU A 103 0.16 -19.15 -7.98
C LEU A 103 0.14 -19.81 -9.37
N THR A 104 0.52 -19.06 -10.41
CA THR A 104 0.48 -19.54 -11.81
C THR A 104 1.41 -20.73 -12.05
N PRO A 105 2.71 -20.71 -11.68
CA PRO A 105 3.56 -21.87 -11.86
C PRO A 105 3.16 -23.03 -10.96
N ILE A 106 2.71 -22.78 -9.73
CA ILE A 106 2.18 -23.84 -8.85
C ILE A 106 1.00 -24.54 -9.52
N ALA A 107 0.05 -23.78 -10.06
CA ALA A 107 -1.11 -24.32 -10.77
C ALA A 107 -0.71 -25.05 -12.05
N LEU A 108 0.28 -24.55 -12.80
CA LEU A 108 0.80 -25.20 -14.00
C LEU A 108 1.46 -26.55 -13.67
N ILE A 109 2.26 -26.59 -12.61
CA ILE A 109 2.90 -27.82 -12.11
C ILE A 109 1.84 -28.81 -11.63
N ALA A 110 0.87 -28.37 -10.82
CA ALA A 110 -0.24 -29.21 -10.37
C ALA A 110 -1.02 -29.79 -11.55
N ARG A 111 -1.30 -28.98 -12.59
CA ARG A 111 -1.96 -29.43 -13.82
C ARG A 111 -1.14 -30.44 -14.60
N ARG A 112 0.19 -30.26 -14.68
CA ARG A 112 1.11 -31.24 -15.30
C ARG A 112 1.15 -32.56 -14.51
N LEU A 113 1.04 -32.51 -13.19
CA LEU A 113 0.98 -33.68 -12.31
C LEU A 113 -0.40 -34.37 -12.31
N GLY A 114 -1.38 -33.85 -13.06
CA GLY A 114 -2.74 -34.40 -13.11
C GLY A 114 -3.55 -34.13 -11.84
N TYR A 115 -3.07 -33.25 -10.96
CA TYR A 115 -3.78 -32.84 -9.76
C TYR A 115 -4.87 -31.84 -10.15
N ASP A 116 -6.08 -32.35 -10.37
CA ASP A 116 -7.28 -31.55 -10.62
C ASP A 116 -8.14 -31.49 -9.33
N PRO A 117 -7.84 -30.54 -8.41
CA PRO A 117 -8.57 -30.44 -7.14
C PRO A 117 -10.05 -30.08 -7.35
N LEU A 118 -10.38 -29.45 -8.48
CA LEU A 118 -11.74 -29.03 -8.82
C LEU A 118 -12.48 -30.06 -9.70
N LYS A 119 -11.80 -31.13 -10.16
CA LYS A 119 -12.34 -32.15 -11.08
C LYS A 119 -13.10 -31.52 -12.26
N LEU A 120 -12.61 -30.38 -12.76
CA LEU A 120 -13.22 -29.62 -13.86
C LEU A 120 -13.21 -30.40 -15.18
N SER A 121 -12.37 -31.43 -15.29
CA SER A 121 -12.34 -32.34 -16.43
C SER A 121 -13.56 -33.28 -16.54
N GLN A 122 -14.49 -33.31 -15.56
CA GLN A 122 -15.69 -34.13 -15.72
C GLN A 122 -16.56 -33.56 -16.84
N LYS A 123 -16.63 -34.33 -17.94
CA LYS A 123 -17.39 -34.09 -19.16
C LYS A 123 -18.74 -33.43 -18.86
N ALA A 124 -19.20 -32.60 -19.81
CA ALA A 124 -20.57 -32.10 -19.91
C ALA A 124 -21.59 -33.25 -19.86
N GLY A 125 -21.87 -33.74 -18.67
CA GLY A 125 -22.97 -34.64 -18.36
C GLY A 125 -24.20 -33.82 -18.03
N LYS A 126 -25.37 -34.45 -18.10
CA LYS A 126 -26.66 -33.81 -17.78
C LYS A 126 -26.78 -33.33 -16.32
N SER A 127 -25.78 -33.60 -15.47
CA SER A 127 -25.82 -33.30 -14.05
C SER A 127 -24.44 -33.18 -13.42
N TYR A 128 -24.24 -32.14 -12.61
CA TYR A 128 -23.08 -31.98 -11.72
C TYR A 128 -23.18 -32.78 -10.43
N TRP A 129 -24.31 -33.47 -10.18
CA TRP A 129 -24.52 -34.26 -8.98
C TRP A 129 -23.61 -35.49 -8.97
N HIS A 130 -22.73 -35.59 -7.97
CA HIS A 130 -21.99 -36.83 -7.69
C HIS A 130 -22.92 -37.82 -6.98
N LYS A 131 -23.09 -39.00 -7.56
CA LYS A 131 -23.71 -40.13 -6.86
C LYS A 131 -22.81 -40.53 -5.70
N ARG A 132 -23.31 -40.38 -4.47
CA ARG A 132 -22.64 -40.89 -3.28
C ARG A 132 -22.67 -42.42 -3.32
N SER A 133 -21.54 -43.06 -3.07
CA SER A 133 -21.42 -44.52 -2.99
C SER A 133 -22.00 -45.08 -1.68
N GLN A 134 -22.03 -44.28 -0.62
CA GLN A 134 -22.59 -44.65 0.67
C GLN A 134 -24.05 -44.17 0.82
N GLY A 135 -24.92 -45.05 1.28
CA GLY A 135 -26.26 -44.69 1.75
C GLY A 135 -26.19 -43.87 3.04
N TRP A 136 -27.24 -43.09 3.31
CA TRP A 136 -27.34 -42.21 4.47
C TRP A 136 -27.09 -42.97 5.78
N GLN A 137 -26.05 -42.56 6.52
CA GLN A 137 -25.76 -43.05 7.86
C GLN A 137 -26.26 -42.03 8.89
N PRO A 138 -27.15 -42.41 9.83
CA PRO A 138 -27.67 -41.51 10.87
C PRO A 138 -26.59 -40.83 11.71
N GLU A 139 -25.42 -41.45 11.82
CA GLU A 139 -24.26 -40.96 12.56
C GLU A 139 -23.58 -39.75 11.90
N SER A 140 -23.78 -39.52 10.60
CA SER A 140 -23.18 -38.39 9.87
C SER A 140 -23.72 -37.02 10.29
N PHE A 141 -24.86 -36.97 10.99
CA PHE A 141 -25.48 -35.73 11.47
C PHE A 141 -24.90 -35.24 12.81
N LYS A 142 -24.04 -36.02 13.46
CA LYS A 142 -23.51 -35.67 14.79
C LYS A 142 -22.50 -34.51 14.76
N ASP A 143 -21.77 -34.34 13.66
CA ASP A 143 -20.73 -33.30 13.51
C ASP A 143 -21.04 -32.37 12.31
N GLN A 144 -22.21 -31.73 12.35
CA GLN A 144 -22.66 -30.82 11.28
C GLN A 144 -22.26 -29.35 11.48
N PHE A 145 -21.59 -29.01 12.59
CA PHE A 145 -21.15 -27.66 12.94
C PHE A 145 -19.71 -27.64 13.41
#